data_AF-A0A4Q5LF90-F1
#
_entry.id   AF-A0A4Q5LF90-F1
#
_cell.length_a   1.000
_cell.length_b   1.000
_cell.length_c   1.000
_cell.angle_alpha   90.00
_cell.angle_beta   90.00
_cell.angle_gamma   90.00
#
_symmetry.space_group_name_H-M   'P 1'
#
loop_
_entity.id
_entity.type
_entity.pdbx_description
1 polymer ?
#
loop_
_entity_poly.entity_id
_entity_poly.type
_entity_poly.pdbx_seq_one_letter_code
_entity_poly.pdbx_strand_id
1 'polypeptide(L)'
;MGTAPRQLARVPGLRFFKMLGSGYDFGLRPNFQRYALLAVWETPAAAEAFFAAHPLWHAYQAHCRETWTLHLAPLKAHGRWDGQNPFDYLTEPAPADGPVAVLTRASIKLWKAPQFWRAVPATSTAFAQAEGVRAAIGLGEIPIVRQATFSVWKSAASMQQYAYRGAAHKGVIQRTRQEQWYSEELFARFRVLSSRGTLDGQDPLAGLI
;
A
#
# COMPACT_ATOMS: atom_id res chain seq x y z
N MET A 1 11.94 3.19 -14.68
CA MET A 1 10.86 3.94 -14.01
C MET A 1 10.23 5.00 -14.91
N GLY A 2 10.99 5.91 -15.55
CA GLY A 2 10.43 7.05 -16.30
C GLY A 2 9.53 6.71 -17.50
N THR A 3 9.78 5.60 -18.21
CA THR A 3 8.96 5.18 -19.38
C THR A 3 7.84 4.20 -19.04
N ALA A 4 7.91 3.59 -17.84
CA ALA A 4 7.00 2.53 -17.42
C ALA A 4 5.52 2.96 -17.41
N PRO A 5 5.14 4.17 -16.94
CA PRO A 5 3.73 4.58 -16.94
C PRO A 5 3.09 4.60 -18.33
N ARG A 6 3.83 4.99 -19.38
CA ARG A 6 3.30 5.00 -20.75
C ARG A 6 3.07 3.59 -21.30
N GLN A 7 3.92 2.64 -20.92
CA GLN A 7 3.77 1.24 -21.31
C GLN A 7 2.60 0.60 -20.56
N LEU A 8 2.54 0.80 -19.23
CA LEU A 8 1.46 0.30 -18.38
C LEU A 8 0.08 0.81 -18.82
N ALA A 9 -0.04 2.09 -19.19
CA ALA A 9 -1.29 2.66 -19.69
C ALA A 9 -1.86 1.99 -20.96
N ARG A 10 -1.05 1.19 -21.67
CA ARG A 10 -1.45 0.45 -22.88
C ARG A 10 -1.69 -1.03 -22.63
N VAL A 11 -1.51 -1.51 -21.39
CA VAL A 11 -1.69 -2.92 -21.08
C VAL A 11 -3.19 -3.25 -21.07
N PRO A 12 -3.63 -4.24 -21.87
CA PRO A 12 -5.03 -4.66 -21.88
C PRO A 12 -5.51 -5.11 -20.49
N GLY A 13 -6.71 -4.66 -20.10
CA GLY A 13 -7.33 -5.03 -18.82
C GLY A 13 -6.72 -4.34 -17.58
N LEU A 14 -5.66 -3.53 -17.71
CA LEU A 14 -5.14 -2.74 -16.59
C LEU A 14 -6.01 -1.48 -16.41
N ARG A 15 -6.76 -1.41 -15.30
CA ARG A 15 -7.71 -0.32 -15.02
C ARG A 15 -7.10 0.84 -14.23
N PHE A 16 -6.13 0.54 -13.37
CA PHE A 16 -5.44 1.54 -12.56
C PHE A 16 -4.07 0.99 -12.15
N PHE A 17 -3.06 1.88 -12.09
CA PHE A 17 -1.76 1.48 -11.57
C PHE A 17 -1.02 2.64 -10.91
N LYS A 18 -0.12 2.29 -9.99
CA LYS A 18 0.82 3.20 -9.35
C LYS A 18 2.19 2.56 -9.23
N MET A 19 3.19 3.24 -9.77
CA MET A 19 4.60 2.97 -9.49
C MET A 19 5.01 3.81 -8.29
N LEU A 20 5.44 3.15 -7.22
CA LEU A 20 5.71 3.78 -5.93
C LEU A 20 7.16 3.54 -5.54
N GLY A 21 7.82 4.61 -5.10
CA GLY A 21 9.04 4.50 -4.30
C GLY A 21 8.70 4.03 -2.89
N SER A 22 9.73 3.67 -2.13
CA SER A 22 9.58 3.42 -0.70
C SER A 22 10.50 4.32 0.12
N GLY A 23 10.20 4.45 1.42
CA GLY A 23 11.03 5.14 2.39
C GLY A 23 11.57 4.16 3.43
N TYR A 24 12.76 4.44 3.97
CA TYR A 24 13.25 3.74 5.16
C TYR A 24 12.40 4.13 6.36
N ASP A 25 11.98 3.14 7.16
CA ASP A 25 11.19 3.34 8.40
C ASP A 25 10.00 4.28 8.22
N PHE A 26 9.31 4.20 7.06
CA PHE A 26 8.17 5.06 6.68
C PHE A 26 8.49 6.57 6.67
N GLY A 27 9.78 6.92 6.78
CA GLY A 27 10.26 8.29 6.85
C GLY A 27 10.50 8.91 5.49
N LEU A 28 10.96 10.17 5.52
CA LEU A 28 11.29 10.96 4.34
C LEU A 28 12.55 10.49 3.60
N ARG A 29 13.37 9.62 4.23
CA ARG A 29 14.59 9.11 3.61
C ARG A 29 14.22 8.10 2.52
N PRO A 30 14.46 8.42 1.23
CA PRO A 30 14.09 7.52 0.15
C PRO A 30 14.89 6.21 0.24
N ASN A 31 14.20 5.09 0.01
CA ASN A 31 14.80 3.79 -0.21
C ASN A 31 14.85 3.51 -1.72
N PHE A 32 16.05 3.60 -2.28
CA PHE A 32 16.31 3.36 -3.71
C PHE A 32 16.43 1.87 -4.06
N GLN A 33 16.33 0.98 -3.08
CA GLN A 33 16.42 -0.48 -3.29
C GLN A 33 15.05 -1.14 -3.39
N ARG A 34 13.98 -0.45 -2.97
CA ARG A 34 12.63 -1.03 -2.93
C ARG A 34 11.63 -0.11 -3.62
N TYR A 35 10.87 -0.75 -4.50
CA TYR A 35 9.80 -0.14 -5.28
C TYR A 35 8.56 -1.03 -5.21
N ALA A 36 7.38 -0.45 -5.41
CA ALA A 36 6.14 -1.19 -5.48
C ALA A 36 5.38 -0.83 -6.75
N LEU A 37 4.72 -1.83 -7.33
CA LEU A 37 3.68 -1.67 -8.34
C LEU A 37 2.36 -2.05 -7.70
N LEU A 38 1.46 -1.07 -7.57
CA LEU A 38 0.05 -1.33 -7.32
C LEU A 38 -0.66 -1.37 -8.68
N ALA A 39 -1.42 -2.43 -8.95
CA ALA A 39 -2.15 -2.58 -10.19
C ALA A 39 -3.56 -3.14 -9.91
N VAL A 40 -4.56 -2.59 -10.58
CA VAL A 40 -5.95 -3.06 -10.54
C VAL A 40 -6.33 -3.50 -11.93
N TRP A 41 -6.75 -4.76 -12.02
CA TRP A 41 -7.07 -5.43 -13.28
C TRP A 41 -8.57 -5.62 -13.43
N GLU A 42 -9.03 -5.72 -14.67
CA GLU A 42 -10.41 -6.07 -15.00
C GLU A 42 -10.72 -7.53 -14.64
N THR A 43 -9.78 -8.44 -14.90
CA THR A 43 -9.90 -9.86 -14.59
C THR A 43 -8.58 -10.43 -14.05
N PRO A 44 -8.63 -11.53 -13.26
CA PRO A 44 -7.43 -12.25 -12.86
C PRO A 44 -6.57 -12.71 -14.05
N ALA A 45 -7.21 -13.18 -15.13
CA ALA A 45 -6.52 -13.62 -16.34
C ALA A 45 -5.73 -12.50 -17.02
N ALA A 46 -6.23 -11.26 -17.02
CA ALA A 46 -5.49 -10.11 -17.56
C ALA A 46 -4.23 -9.81 -16.73
N ALA A 47 -4.32 -9.92 -15.40
CA ALA A 47 -3.18 -9.78 -14.51
C ALA A 47 -2.12 -10.86 -14.76
N GLU A 48 -2.56 -12.12 -14.85
CA GLU A 48 -1.69 -13.27 -15.12
C GLU A 48 -0.96 -13.12 -16.46
N ALA A 49 -1.68 -12.73 -17.52
CA ALA A 49 -1.08 -12.49 -18.83
C ALA A 49 0.03 -11.42 -18.78
N PHE A 50 -0.19 -10.32 -18.04
CA PHE A 50 0.83 -9.28 -17.87
C PHE A 50 2.06 -9.81 -17.13
N PHE A 51 1.88 -10.46 -15.99
CA PHE A 51 2.99 -10.94 -15.17
C PHE A 51 3.74 -12.13 -15.80
N ALA A 52 3.08 -12.88 -16.69
CA ALA A 52 3.69 -14.02 -17.37
C ALA A 52 4.54 -13.64 -18.59
N ALA A 53 4.17 -12.59 -19.33
CA ALA A 53 4.73 -12.34 -20.65
C ALA A 53 5.14 -10.88 -20.94
N HIS A 54 4.71 -9.90 -20.14
CA HIS A 54 4.92 -8.50 -20.51
C HIS A 54 6.41 -8.11 -20.39
N PRO A 55 7.05 -7.55 -21.44
CA PRO A 55 8.49 -7.24 -21.44
C PRO A 55 8.93 -6.32 -20.29
N LEU A 56 8.09 -5.35 -19.93
CA LEU A 56 8.35 -4.46 -18.80
C LEU A 56 8.48 -5.24 -17.48
N TRP A 57 7.62 -6.23 -17.24
CA TRP A 57 7.66 -7.01 -16.02
C TRP A 57 8.87 -7.94 -16.00
N HIS A 58 9.18 -8.60 -17.12
CA HIS A 58 10.41 -9.39 -17.24
C HIS A 58 11.67 -8.57 -17.00
N ALA A 59 11.74 -7.35 -17.52
CA ALA A 59 12.84 -6.44 -17.24
C ALA A 59 12.95 -6.15 -15.73
N TYR A 60 11.84 -5.92 -15.04
CA TYR A 60 11.88 -5.76 -13.58
C TYR A 60 12.35 -7.02 -12.87
N GLN A 61 11.84 -8.19 -13.23
CA GLN A 61 12.27 -9.47 -12.64
C GLN A 61 13.77 -9.70 -12.84
N ALA A 62 14.31 -9.40 -14.02
CA ALA A 62 15.73 -9.55 -14.31
C ALA A 62 16.64 -8.59 -13.52
N HIS A 63 16.10 -7.47 -13.02
CA HIS A 63 16.84 -6.46 -12.28
C HIS A 63 16.52 -6.43 -10.78
N CYS A 64 15.65 -7.32 -10.30
CA CYS A 64 15.28 -7.43 -8.90
C CYS A 64 15.96 -8.66 -8.27
N ARG A 65 16.58 -8.47 -7.09
CA ARG A 65 17.11 -9.58 -6.28
C ARG A 65 15.99 -10.48 -5.76
N GLU A 66 14.88 -9.87 -5.39
CA GLU A 66 13.70 -10.55 -4.87
C GLU A 66 12.44 -9.78 -5.25
N THR A 67 11.31 -10.48 -5.25
CA THR A 67 9.99 -9.89 -5.48
C THR A 67 9.01 -10.53 -4.52
N TRP A 68 8.16 -9.70 -3.91
CA TRP A 68 7.00 -10.16 -3.16
C TRP A 68 5.72 -9.69 -3.85
N THR A 69 4.85 -10.64 -4.20
CA THR A 69 3.61 -10.38 -4.94
C THR A 69 2.42 -10.86 -4.11
N LEU A 70 1.43 -9.98 -3.98
CA LEU A 70 0.15 -10.26 -3.33
C LEU A 70 -0.99 -10.10 -4.32
N HIS A 71 -1.90 -11.07 -4.36
CA HIS A 71 -3.21 -10.88 -4.99
C HIS A 71 -4.23 -10.51 -3.91
N LEU A 72 -4.98 -9.44 -4.16
CA LEU A 72 -5.79 -8.78 -3.16
C LEU A 72 -7.23 -8.59 -3.66
N ALA A 73 -8.21 -8.87 -2.80
CA ALA A 73 -9.62 -8.60 -3.06
C ALA A 73 -10.11 -7.45 -2.16
N PRO A 74 -10.67 -6.35 -2.70
CA PRO A 74 -11.16 -5.23 -1.90
C PRO A 74 -12.34 -5.60 -1.00
N LEU A 75 -12.19 -5.37 0.31
CA LEU A 75 -13.24 -5.56 1.31
C LEU A 75 -13.98 -4.26 1.61
N LYS A 76 -13.21 -3.17 1.73
CA LYS A 76 -13.75 -1.82 1.95
C LYS A 76 -12.76 -0.80 1.43
N ALA A 77 -13.22 0.15 0.65
CA ALA A 77 -12.45 1.30 0.24
C ALA A 77 -13.23 2.58 0.45
N HIS A 78 -12.55 3.63 0.91
CA HIS A 78 -13.11 4.97 1.07
C HIS A 78 -12.11 6.01 0.60
N GLY A 79 -12.60 7.09 0.01
CA GLY A 79 -11.77 8.17 -0.51
C GLY A 79 -11.36 7.95 -1.96
N ARG A 80 -10.32 8.66 -2.40
CA ARG A 80 -9.91 8.74 -3.81
C ARG A 80 -8.38 8.74 -3.94
N TRP A 81 -7.90 8.20 -5.06
CA TRP A 81 -6.54 8.33 -5.52
C TRP A 81 -6.58 8.85 -6.95
N ASP A 82 -6.06 10.06 -7.15
CA ASP A 82 -6.07 10.77 -8.42
C ASP A 82 -7.50 10.97 -8.96
N GLY A 83 -8.41 11.37 -8.08
CA GLY A 83 -9.79 11.71 -8.41
C GLY A 83 -10.77 10.55 -8.48
N GLN A 84 -10.30 9.30 -8.43
CA GLN A 84 -11.14 8.09 -8.50
C GLN A 84 -10.93 7.14 -7.33
N ASN A 85 -11.90 6.27 -7.05
CA ASN A 85 -11.71 5.13 -6.13
C ASN A 85 -11.42 3.87 -6.95
N PRO A 86 -10.16 3.41 -7.08
CA PRO A 86 -9.81 2.27 -7.92
C PRO A 86 -10.28 0.92 -7.35
N PHE A 87 -10.83 0.90 -6.13
CA PHE A 87 -11.24 -0.30 -5.41
C PHE A 87 -12.76 -0.33 -5.16
N ASP A 88 -13.53 0.48 -5.89
CA ASP A 88 -14.98 0.63 -5.70
C ASP A 88 -15.80 -0.53 -6.30
N TYR A 89 -15.21 -1.71 -6.38
CA TYR A 89 -15.91 -2.95 -6.69
C TYR A 89 -15.85 -3.83 -5.45
N LEU A 90 -16.99 -3.92 -4.76
CA LEU A 90 -17.11 -4.75 -3.57
C LEU A 90 -17.00 -6.22 -3.98
N THR A 91 -16.10 -6.95 -3.34
CA THR A 91 -16.07 -8.42 -3.41
C THR A 91 -16.81 -9.02 -2.21
N GLU A 92 -17.00 -10.33 -2.23
CA GLU A 92 -17.66 -11.07 -1.15
C GLU A 92 -17.08 -10.71 0.24
N PRO A 93 -17.90 -10.79 1.30
CA PRO A 93 -17.44 -10.57 2.66
C PRO A 93 -16.18 -11.39 2.97
N ALA A 94 -15.24 -10.79 3.71
CA ALA A 94 -14.08 -11.54 4.18
C ALA A 94 -14.54 -12.74 5.02
N PRO A 95 -13.89 -13.92 4.90
CA PRO A 95 -13.95 -14.94 5.94
C PRO A 95 -13.58 -14.31 7.28
N ALA A 96 -14.14 -14.84 8.37
CA ALA A 96 -13.85 -14.36 9.72
C ALA A 96 -12.34 -14.42 10.05
N ASP A 97 -11.65 -15.39 9.45
CA ASP A 97 -10.26 -15.71 9.69
C ASP A 97 -9.39 -15.53 8.43
N GLY A 98 -8.15 -15.08 8.63
CA GLY A 98 -7.15 -14.94 7.57
C GLY A 98 -6.47 -13.56 7.52
N PRO A 99 -5.35 -13.44 6.80
CA PRO A 99 -4.60 -12.20 6.74
C PRO A 99 -5.33 -11.10 5.97
N VAL A 100 -5.15 -9.87 6.46
CA VAL A 100 -5.75 -8.67 5.89
C VAL A 100 -4.65 -7.70 5.49
N ALA A 101 -4.76 -7.14 4.29
CA ALA A 101 -3.92 -6.05 3.84
C ALA A 101 -4.64 -4.71 3.99
N VAL A 102 -3.89 -3.66 4.34
CA VAL A 102 -4.38 -2.29 4.48
C VAL A 102 -3.49 -1.37 3.66
N LEU A 103 -4.13 -0.55 2.83
CA LEU A 103 -3.53 0.54 2.09
C LEU A 103 -4.11 1.85 2.62
N THR A 104 -3.23 2.71 3.12
CA THR A 104 -3.58 4.08 3.52
C THR A 104 -2.78 5.03 2.66
N ARG A 105 -3.45 5.91 1.91
CA ARG A 105 -2.82 6.91 1.06
C ARG A 105 -3.33 8.29 1.43
N ALA A 106 -2.43 9.24 1.54
CA ALA A 106 -2.75 10.65 1.79
C ALA A 106 -1.89 11.57 0.90
N SER A 107 -2.54 12.57 0.32
CA SER A 107 -1.91 13.70 -0.35
C SER A 107 -1.97 14.91 0.56
N ILE A 108 -0.81 15.40 0.98
CA ILE A 108 -0.69 16.56 1.86
C ILE A 108 -0.80 17.83 1.01
N LYS A 109 -1.58 18.82 1.47
CA LYS A 109 -1.59 20.16 0.86
C LYS A 109 -0.19 20.76 0.96
N LEU A 110 0.37 21.19 -0.17
CA LEU A 110 1.75 21.69 -0.26
C LEU A 110 2.07 22.77 0.81
N TRP A 111 1.16 23.72 1.03
CA TRP A 111 1.33 24.80 2.01
C TRP A 111 1.19 24.35 3.48
N LYS A 112 0.66 23.15 3.73
CA LYS A 112 0.53 22.56 5.07
C LYS A 112 1.63 21.54 5.39
N ALA A 113 2.44 21.13 4.40
CA ALA A 113 3.48 20.13 4.59
C ALA A 113 4.46 20.47 5.74
N PRO A 114 4.98 21.71 5.89
CA PRO A 114 5.87 22.03 7.01
C PRO A 114 5.19 21.87 8.39
N GLN A 115 3.92 22.25 8.50
CA GLN A 115 3.14 22.10 9.74
C GLN A 115 2.91 20.62 10.07
N PHE A 116 2.55 19.83 9.07
CA PHE A 116 2.37 18.38 9.19
C PHE A 116 3.64 17.70 9.72
N TRP A 117 4.78 17.95 9.09
CA TRP A 117 6.05 17.32 9.46
C TRP A 117 6.58 17.72 10.84
N ARG A 118 6.23 18.92 11.33
CA ARG A 118 6.50 19.32 12.71
C ARG A 118 5.58 18.63 13.73
N ALA A 119 4.36 18.31 13.33
CA ALA A 119 3.31 17.81 14.21
C ALA A 119 3.19 16.28 14.24
N VAL A 120 3.71 15.59 13.22
CA VAL A 120 3.75 14.13 13.15
C VAL A 120 5.12 13.65 13.63
N PRO A 121 5.26 13.27 14.92
CA PRO A 121 6.45 12.55 15.36
C PRO A 121 6.60 11.27 14.53
N ALA A 122 7.84 10.81 14.37
CA ALA A 122 8.19 9.55 13.72
C ALA A 122 7.54 8.38 14.46
N THR A 123 6.26 8.14 14.18
CA THR A 123 5.39 7.12 14.79
C THR A 123 5.53 5.79 14.08
N SER A 124 6.57 5.65 13.27
CA SER A 124 6.70 4.63 12.25
C SER A 124 7.37 3.35 12.74
N THR A 125 8.26 3.42 13.73
CA THR A 125 8.94 2.22 14.27
C THR A 125 7.99 1.35 15.08
N ALA A 126 7.13 1.96 15.92
CA ALA A 126 6.13 1.25 16.71
C ALA A 126 5.06 0.56 15.86
N PHE A 127 4.81 1.08 14.65
CA PHE A 127 3.87 0.48 13.70
C PHE A 127 4.39 -0.85 13.15
N ALA A 128 5.64 -0.90 12.69
CA ALA A 128 6.23 -2.12 12.13
C ALA A 128 6.39 -3.25 13.16
N GLN A 129 6.51 -2.90 14.44
CA GLN A 129 6.68 -3.84 15.55
C GLN A 129 5.36 -4.20 16.24
N ALA A 130 4.23 -3.67 15.77
CA ALA A 130 2.94 -3.93 16.40
C ALA A 130 2.55 -5.42 16.29
N GLU A 131 1.93 -5.93 17.35
CA GLU A 131 1.56 -7.34 17.41
C GLU A 131 0.63 -7.73 16.25
N GLY A 132 1.03 -8.74 15.49
CA GLY A 132 0.27 -9.24 14.35
C GLY A 132 0.53 -8.54 13.02
N VAL A 133 1.38 -7.53 12.97
CA VAL A 133 1.94 -7.03 11.70
C VAL A 133 2.87 -8.10 11.11
N ARG A 134 2.70 -8.38 9.82
CA ARG A 134 3.52 -9.33 9.04
C ARG A 134 4.44 -8.62 8.07
N ALA A 135 3.94 -7.54 7.48
CA ALA A 135 4.74 -6.62 6.69
C ALA A 135 4.17 -5.23 6.82
N ALA A 136 5.04 -4.22 6.77
CA ALA A 136 4.63 -2.83 6.71
C ALA A 136 5.66 -2.04 5.91
N ILE A 137 5.21 -1.32 4.90
CA ILE A 137 6.05 -0.61 3.94
C ILE A 137 5.51 0.81 3.77
N GLY A 138 6.37 1.80 3.99
CA GLY A 138 6.12 3.18 3.59
C GLY A 138 6.37 3.32 2.09
N LEU A 139 5.33 3.69 1.36
CA LEU A 139 5.32 3.88 -0.09
C LEU A 139 5.06 5.35 -0.42
N GLY A 140 5.42 5.79 -1.62
CA GLY A 140 5.11 7.16 -2.05
C GLY A 140 5.37 7.39 -3.53
N GLU A 141 4.55 8.27 -4.12
CA GLU A 141 4.78 8.79 -5.47
C GLU A 141 5.79 9.94 -5.44
N ILE A 142 5.64 10.82 -4.44
CA ILE A 142 6.51 11.97 -4.19
C ILE A 142 6.85 11.97 -2.69
N PRO A 143 8.13 11.79 -2.28
CA PRO A 143 8.53 11.45 -0.91
C PRO A 143 8.00 12.35 0.23
N ILE A 144 7.48 13.54 -0.08
CA ILE A 144 7.07 14.56 0.91
C ILE A 144 5.58 14.90 0.83
N VAL A 145 4.94 14.67 -0.32
CA VAL A 145 3.60 15.20 -0.61
C VAL A 145 2.56 14.09 -0.76
N ARG A 146 2.97 12.93 -1.28
CA ARG A 146 2.07 11.81 -1.58
C ARG A 146 2.58 10.56 -0.91
N GLN A 147 2.12 10.34 0.32
CA GLN A 147 2.47 9.17 1.10
C GLN A 147 1.42 8.09 0.94
N ALA A 148 1.88 6.86 0.86
CA ALA A 148 1.08 5.67 1.00
C ALA A 148 1.73 4.75 2.03
N THR A 149 0.96 3.97 2.76
CA THR A 149 1.44 2.91 3.62
C THR A 149 0.70 1.66 3.24
N PHE A 150 1.46 0.61 3.00
CA PHE A 150 0.92 -0.73 2.78
C PHE A 150 1.32 -1.61 3.96
N SER A 151 0.37 -2.32 4.53
CA SER A 151 0.63 -3.24 5.64
C SER A 151 -0.19 -4.51 5.51
N VAL A 152 0.36 -5.61 6.01
CA VAL A 152 -0.30 -6.91 6.06
C VAL A 152 -0.31 -7.39 7.50
N TRP A 153 -1.46 -7.92 7.92
CA TRP A 153 -1.77 -8.30 9.29
C TRP A 153 -2.17 -9.76 9.35
N LYS A 154 -1.87 -10.43 10.48
CA LYS A 154 -2.30 -11.82 10.74
C LYS A 154 -3.81 -12.01 10.68
N SER A 155 -4.57 -10.97 11.06
CA SER A 155 -6.03 -10.99 11.10
C SER A 155 -6.63 -9.58 11.08
N ALA A 156 -7.92 -9.49 10.76
CA ALA A 156 -8.70 -8.26 10.94
C ALA A 156 -8.69 -7.78 12.40
N ALA A 157 -8.76 -8.71 13.36
CA ALA A 157 -8.77 -8.41 14.80
C ALA A 157 -7.47 -7.74 15.26
N SER A 158 -6.31 -8.26 14.86
CA SER A 158 -5.00 -7.63 15.20
C SER A 158 -4.86 -6.23 14.62
N MET A 159 -5.34 -6.03 13.39
CA MET A 159 -5.32 -4.71 12.75
C MET A 159 -6.22 -3.72 13.51
N GLN A 160 -7.44 -4.13 13.87
CA GLN A 160 -8.37 -3.31 14.64
C GLN A 160 -7.82 -3.00 16.04
N GLN A 161 -7.21 -3.97 16.70
CA GLN A 161 -6.59 -3.78 18.02
C GLN A 161 -5.54 -2.67 17.97
N TYR A 162 -4.66 -2.67 16.96
CA TYR A 162 -3.70 -1.58 16.76
C TYR A 162 -4.39 -0.24 16.48
N ALA A 163 -5.31 -0.21 15.51
CA ALA A 163 -5.97 1.02 15.07
C ALA A 163 -6.78 1.72 16.19
N TYR A 164 -7.41 0.96 17.09
CA TYR A 164 -8.31 1.49 18.11
C TYR A 164 -7.70 1.65 19.50
N ARG A 165 -6.64 0.91 19.86
CA ARG A 165 -6.03 0.99 21.20
C ARG A 165 -4.87 1.99 21.33
N GLY A 166 -4.22 2.38 20.22
CA GLY A 166 -3.15 3.38 20.27
C GLY A 166 -3.71 4.80 20.46
N ALA A 167 -3.64 5.34 21.68
CA ALA A 167 -4.02 6.75 21.96
C ALA A 167 -3.30 7.75 21.05
N ALA A 168 -2.04 7.48 20.69
CA ALA A 168 -1.26 8.26 19.73
C ALA A 168 -1.86 8.24 18.30
N HIS A 169 -2.41 7.12 17.85
CA HIS A 169 -2.96 6.97 16.51
C HIS A 169 -4.31 7.69 16.36
N LYS A 170 -5.18 7.59 17.37
CA LYS A 170 -6.42 8.39 17.44
C LYS A 170 -6.12 9.89 17.45
N GLY A 171 -5.10 10.32 18.20
CA GLY A 171 -4.67 11.72 18.25
C GLY A 171 -4.24 12.25 16.87
N VAL A 172 -3.44 11.49 16.13
CA VAL A 172 -3.03 11.87 14.76
C VAL A 172 -4.21 11.92 13.80
N ILE A 173 -5.10 10.92 13.82
CA ILE A 173 -6.31 10.89 12.97
C ILE A 173 -7.22 12.09 13.25
N GLN A 174 -7.45 12.39 14.53
CA GLN A 174 -8.30 13.50 14.95
C GLN A 174 -7.70 14.85 14.54
N ARG A 175 -6.39 15.04 14.78
CA ARG A 175 -5.69 16.29 14.44
C ARG A 175 -5.60 16.49 12.92
N THR A 176 -5.41 15.41 12.16
CA THR A 176 -5.45 15.42 10.70
C THR A 176 -6.79 15.91 10.17
N ARG A 177 -7.90 15.43 10.75
CA ARG A 177 -9.25 15.86 10.37
C ARG A 177 -9.53 17.31 10.75
N GLN A 178 -9.06 17.75 11.92
CA GLN A 178 -9.22 19.12 12.42
C GLN A 178 -8.44 20.14 11.57
N GLU A 179 -7.21 19.80 11.21
CA GLU A 179 -6.30 20.71 10.51
C GLU A 179 -6.43 20.67 8.98
N GLN A 180 -7.25 19.74 8.46
CA GLN A 180 -7.51 19.53 7.03
C GLN A 180 -6.23 19.51 6.19
N TRP A 181 -5.21 18.79 6.66
CA TRP A 181 -3.91 18.74 6.01
C TRP A 181 -3.93 18.06 4.65
N TYR A 182 -4.91 17.20 4.39
CA TYR A 182 -4.96 16.43 3.14
C TYR A 182 -5.82 17.11 2.08
N SER A 183 -5.32 17.11 0.85
CA SER A 183 -6.09 17.46 -0.35
C SER A 183 -6.87 16.27 -0.88
N GLU A 184 -6.39 15.05 -0.62
CA GLU A 184 -7.01 13.81 -1.03
C GLU A 184 -6.52 12.65 -0.14
N GLU A 185 -7.40 11.70 0.18
CA GLU A 185 -7.06 10.52 0.98
C GLU A 185 -7.77 9.28 0.43
N LEU A 186 -7.15 8.11 0.59
CA LEU A 186 -7.75 6.81 0.29
C LEU A 186 -7.37 5.80 1.36
N PHE A 187 -8.36 5.11 1.89
CA PHE A 187 -8.20 4.01 2.84
C PHE A 187 -8.86 2.77 2.26
N ALA A 188 -8.08 1.73 2.01
CA ALA A 188 -8.57 0.47 1.49
C ALA A 188 -8.11 -0.71 2.34
N ARG A 189 -9.02 -1.67 2.54
CA ARG A 189 -8.78 -2.94 3.22
C ARG A 189 -9.04 -4.06 2.23
N PHE A 190 -8.17 -5.06 2.26
CA PHE A 190 -8.22 -6.18 1.33
C PHE A 190 -8.09 -7.50 2.05
N ARG A 191 -8.78 -8.51 1.51
CA ARG A 191 -8.46 -9.91 1.78
C ARG A 191 -7.25 -10.28 0.95
N VAL A 192 -6.30 -10.99 1.55
CA VAL A 192 -5.18 -11.57 0.81
C VAL A 192 -5.63 -12.89 0.19
N LEU A 193 -5.55 -13.00 -1.14
CA LEU A 193 -5.92 -14.19 -1.89
C LEU A 193 -4.72 -15.14 -2.06
N SER A 194 -3.53 -14.58 -2.29
CA SER A 194 -2.29 -15.34 -2.43
C SER A 194 -1.07 -14.45 -2.16
N SER A 195 0.04 -15.09 -1.80
CA SER A 195 1.35 -14.49 -1.53
C SER A 195 2.41 -15.31 -2.25
N ARG A 196 3.36 -14.65 -2.89
CA ARG A 196 4.48 -15.33 -3.54
C ARG A 196 5.75 -14.51 -3.42
N GLY A 197 6.86 -15.21 -3.18
CA GLY A 197 8.20 -14.64 -3.12
C GLY A 197 8.52 -14.03 -1.76
N THR A 198 9.48 -13.12 -1.72
CA THR A 198 10.09 -12.66 -0.47
C THR A 198 10.20 -11.15 -0.38
N LEU A 199 10.11 -10.66 0.85
CA LEU A 199 10.43 -9.32 1.27
C LEU A 199 11.56 -9.41 2.31
N ASP A 200 12.70 -8.79 2.01
CA ASP A 200 13.90 -8.85 2.87
C ASP A 200 14.37 -10.29 3.15
N GLY A 201 14.24 -11.16 2.15
CA GLY A 201 14.67 -12.57 2.20
C GLY A 201 13.69 -13.51 2.92
N GLN A 202 12.51 -13.03 3.33
CA GLN A 202 11.51 -13.84 4.03
C GLN A 202 10.16 -13.77 3.32
N ASP A 203 9.38 -14.85 3.34
CA ASP A 203 7.96 -14.80 2.96
C ASP A 203 7.16 -14.26 4.15
N PRO A 204 6.57 -13.04 4.06
CA PRO A 204 5.88 -12.43 5.19
C PRO A 204 4.63 -13.20 5.64
N LEU A 205 4.07 -14.05 4.78
CA LEU A 205 2.86 -14.82 5.05
C LEU A 205 3.11 -16.33 5.12
N ALA A 206 4.37 -16.75 5.30
CA ALA A 206 4.72 -18.14 5.49
C ALA A 206 3.86 -18.79 6.59
N GLY A 207 3.15 -19.87 6.23
CA GLY A 207 2.29 -20.63 7.14
C GLY A 207 0.96 -19.96 7.49
N LEU A 208 0.56 -18.89 6.79
CA LEU A 208 -0.76 -18.25 6.97
C LEU A 208 -1.70 -18.45 5.78
N ILE A 209 -1.17 -18.61 4.56
CA ILE A 209 -1.94 -18.85 3.32
C ILE A 209 -1.18 -19.79 2.39
#